data_AF-A0AAV3IBT5-F1
#
_entry.id   AF-A0AAV3IBT5-F1
#
_cell.length_a   1.000
_cell.length_b   1.000
_cell.length_c   1.000
_cell.angle_alpha   90.00
_cell.angle_beta   90.00
_cell.angle_gamma   90.00
#
_symmetry.space_group_name_H-M   'P 1'
#
loop_
_entity.id
_entity.type
_entity.pdbx_description
1 polymer ?
#
loop_
_entity_poly.entity_id
_entity_poly.type
_entity_poly.pdbx_seq_one_letter_code
_entity_poly.pdbx_strand_id
1 'polypeptide(L)'
;MDALQGNFPYATDPAGNRLPDPELHPDSTLTAWPDNRIAEDAHYVYRYDEYGRLTEKTDRIPEGVIRMHDERTHHYHYDNQHRLVFYTRIQYGEPLVESRYLYDPLGRRTGKRVWRRERDLTGWMSLSRKPEVTWYGWDGDRLTTVQTGTTRIQTVYQPGSFTPLIRIETENGEQAKARHRSLAEVLQEDTGVTLPAELAVMLGRLERELRAGAVSAESEAWLAQCGLTAEQMAA
;
A
#
# COMPACT_ATOMS: atom_id res chain seq x y z
N MET A 1 -32.02 -17.50 23.26
CA MET A 1 -31.61 -18.16 22.01
C MET A 1 -32.35 -17.45 20.88
N ASP A 2 -31.94 -16.23 20.56
CA ASP A 2 -32.42 -15.49 19.39
C ASP A 2 -31.43 -14.37 19.13
N ALA A 3 -30.55 -14.61 18.17
CA ALA A 3 -29.66 -13.60 17.62
C ALA A 3 -29.60 -13.82 16.11
N LEU A 4 -30.14 -12.84 15.38
CA LEU A 4 -29.74 -12.50 14.02
C LEU A 4 -30.02 -13.56 12.93
N GLN A 5 -31.29 -13.84 12.66
CA GLN A 5 -31.70 -14.07 11.26
C GLN A 5 -31.70 -12.73 10.54
N GLY A 6 -30.51 -12.23 10.22
CA GLY A 6 -30.37 -11.25 9.15
C GLY A 6 -30.88 -11.92 7.88
N ASN A 7 -31.86 -11.32 7.22
CA ASN A 7 -32.34 -11.79 5.92
C ASN A 7 -31.25 -11.48 4.88
N PHE A 8 -30.18 -12.27 4.89
CA PHE A 8 -29.09 -12.16 3.94
C PHE A 8 -29.60 -12.68 2.60
N PRO A 9 -29.43 -11.94 1.48
CA PRO A 9 -29.91 -12.35 0.15
C PRO A 9 -29.07 -13.50 -0.45
N TYR A 10 -28.46 -14.33 0.39
CA TYR A 10 -27.57 -15.41 -0.02
C TYR A 10 -27.57 -16.52 1.04
N ALA A 11 -27.55 -17.76 0.57
CA ALA A 11 -27.45 -18.94 1.43
C ALA A 11 -26.00 -19.16 1.89
N THR A 12 -25.84 -19.79 3.06
CA THR A 12 -24.54 -20.22 3.59
C THR A 12 -24.58 -21.67 4.03
N ASP A 13 -23.46 -22.36 3.94
CA ASP A 13 -23.30 -23.69 4.52
C ASP A 13 -23.15 -23.63 6.06
N PRO A 14 -23.12 -24.78 6.78
CA PRO A 14 -22.96 -24.80 8.24
C PRO A 14 -21.67 -24.18 8.78
N ALA A 15 -20.64 -24.03 7.95
CA ALA A 15 -19.38 -23.38 8.31
C ALA A 15 -19.39 -21.86 8.02
N GLY A 16 -20.49 -21.34 7.48
CA GLY A 16 -20.66 -19.92 7.15
C GLY A 16 -20.09 -19.52 5.80
N ASN A 17 -19.71 -20.47 4.95
CA ASN A 17 -19.28 -20.15 3.59
C ASN A 17 -20.51 -19.83 2.73
N ARG A 18 -20.41 -18.80 1.89
CA ARG A 18 -21.47 -18.46 0.93
C ARG A 18 -21.66 -19.59 -0.08
N LEU A 19 -22.89 -20.05 -0.24
CA LEU A 19 -23.29 -20.99 -1.30
C LEU A 19 -23.64 -20.23 -2.59
N PRO A 20 -23.62 -20.91 -3.75
CA PRO A 20 -24.09 -20.34 -5.01
C PRO A 20 -25.49 -19.75 -4.87
N ASP A 21 -25.72 -18.61 -5.51
CA ASP A 21 -27.02 -17.94 -5.51
C ASP A 21 -28.07 -18.85 -6.17
N PRO A 22 -29.13 -19.30 -5.45
CA PRO A 22 -30.15 -20.17 -6.02
C PRO A 22 -30.93 -19.54 -7.17
N GLU A 23 -31.04 -18.21 -7.24
CA GLU A 23 -31.73 -17.53 -8.35
C GLU A 23 -30.90 -17.60 -9.64
N LEU A 24 -29.58 -17.52 -9.53
CA LEU A 24 -28.65 -17.57 -10.67
C LEU A 24 -28.21 -19.01 -11.01
N HIS A 25 -28.25 -19.91 -10.04
CA HIS A 25 -27.81 -21.29 -10.14
C HIS A 25 -28.82 -22.26 -9.48
N PRO A 26 -30.06 -22.34 -9.99
CA PRO A 26 -31.11 -23.17 -9.40
C PRO A 26 -30.80 -24.67 -9.42
N ASP A 27 -29.93 -25.10 -10.33
CA ASP A 27 -29.52 -26.50 -10.47
C ASP A 27 -28.37 -26.88 -9.52
N SER A 28 -27.86 -25.94 -8.72
CA SER A 28 -26.78 -26.22 -7.77
C SER A 28 -27.27 -27.12 -6.64
N THR A 29 -26.66 -28.29 -6.49
CA THR A 29 -26.91 -29.23 -5.38
C THR A 29 -25.92 -29.05 -4.23
N LEU A 30 -25.06 -28.03 -4.30
CA LEU A 30 -24.00 -27.80 -3.34
C LEU A 30 -24.58 -27.36 -1.99
N THR A 31 -24.31 -28.14 -0.95
CA THR A 31 -24.75 -27.84 0.42
C THR A 31 -23.62 -27.41 1.35
N ALA A 32 -22.37 -27.68 0.98
CA ALA A 32 -21.16 -27.22 1.68
C ALA A 32 -19.93 -27.26 0.77
N TRP A 33 -18.98 -26.38 1.02
CA TRP A 33 -17.69 -26.38 0.32
C TRP A 33 -16.70 -27.35 0.96
N PRO A 34 -16.05 -28.23 0.18
CA PRO A 34 -14.91 -29.00 0.69
C PRO A 34 -13.81 -28.07 1.24
N ASP A 35 -13.25 -28.43 2.38
CA ASP A 35 -12.16 -27.71 3.06
C ASP A 35 -12.40 -26.21 3.31
N ASN A 36 -13.67 -25.77 3.36
CA ASN A 36 -14.07 -24.36 3.46
C ASN A 36 -13.47 -23.47 2.36
N ARG A 37 -13.30 -24.01 1.14
CA ARG A 37 -12.78 -23.27 -0.02
C ARG A 37 -13.88 -23.04 -1.05
N ILE A 38 -14.33 -21.79 -1.15
CA ILE A 38 -15.33 -21.39 -2.15
C ILE A 38 -14.72 -21.48 -3.54
N ALA A 39 -15.16 -22.43 -4.37
CA ALA A 39 -14.62 -22.61 -5.71
C ALA A 39 -15.34 -21.77 -6.78
N GLU A 40 -16.56 -21.31 -6.51
CA GLU A 40 -17.32 -20.43 -7.40
C GLU A 40 -18.42 -19.66 -6.67
N ASP A 41 -18.80 -18.51 -7.20
CA ASP A 41 -19.99 -17.75 -6.78
C ASP A 41 -20.81 -17.29 -8.00
N ALA A 42 -21.72 -16.33 -7.81
CA ALA A 42 -22.56 -15.74 -8.85
C ALA A 42 -21.76 -15.11 -10.02
N HIS A 43 -20.52 -14.70 -9.78
CA HIS A 43 -19.74 -13.87 -10.70
C HIS A 43 -18.37 -14.44 -11.04
N TYR A 44 -17.82 -15.34 -10.23
CA TYR A 44 -16.45 -15.79 -10.37
C TYR A 44 -16.29 -17.28 -10.12
N VAL A 45 -15.25 -17.84 -10.73
CA VAL A 45 -14.65 -19.13 -10.40
C VAL A 45 -13.28 -18.89 -9.79
N TYR A 46 -12.95 -19.63 -8.74
CA TYR A 46 -11.74 -19.49 -7.93
C TYR A 46 -10.90 -20.76 -7.98
N ARG A 47 -9.57 -20.60 -8.09
CA ARG A 47 -8.60 -21.70 -8.00
C ARG A 47 -7.58 -21.42 -6.92
N TYR A 48 -7.18 -22.47 -6.22
CA TYR A 48 -6.27 -22.39 -5.09
C TYR A 48 -5.06 -23.30 -5.32
N ASP A 49 -3.93 -22.95 -4.73
CA ASP A 49 -2.77 -23.86 -4.66
C ASP A 49 -2.89 -24.89 -3.53
N GLU A 50 -1.87 -25.76 -3.40
CA GLU A 50 -1.80 -26.81 -2.36
C GLU A 50 -1.89 -26.26 -0.93
N TYR A 51 -1.46 -25.01 -0.71
CA TYR A 51 -1.50 -24.32 0.58
C TYR A 51 -2.84 -23.60 0.81
N GLY A 52 -3.78 -23.67 -0.13
CA GLY A 52 -5.09 -23.01 -0.03
C GLY A 52 -5.05 -21.51 -0.35
N ARG A 53 -4.00 -21.00 -0.98
CA ARG A 53 -3.92 -19.59 -1.41
C ARG A 53 -4.61 -19.44 -2.76
N LEU A 54 -5.45 -18.41 -2.91
CA LEU A 54 -6.13 -18.11 -4.17
C LEU A 54 -5.09 -17.77 -5.24
N THR A 55 -4.96 -18.56 -6.29
CA THR A 55 -4.01 -18.33 -7.40
C THR A 55 -4.67 -17.74 -8.64
N GLU A 56 -5.94 -18.04 -8.85
CA GLU A 56 -6.71 -17.54 -9.99
C GLU A 56 -8.15 -17.21 -9.59
N LYS A 57 -8.66 -16.09 -10.12
CA LYS A 57 -10.07 -15.74 -10.08
C LYS A 57 -10.52 -15.29 -11.47
N THR A 58 -11.54 -15.92 -12.02
CA THR A 58 -11.98 -15.69 -13.40
C THR A 58 -13.47 -15.39 -13.42
N ASP A 59 -13.91 -14.47 -14.28
CA ASP A 59 -15.34 -14.20 -14.48
C ASP A 59 -16.08 -15.51 -14.81
N ARG A 60 -17.20 -15.77 -14.13
CA ARG A 60 -18.06 -16.94 -14.37
C ARG A 60 -19.01 -16.62 -15.51
N ILE A 61 -18.98 -17.44 -16.56
CA ILE A 61 -19.95 -17.36 -17.66
C ILE A 61 -21.04 -18.41 -17.43
N PRO A 62 -22.31 -18.00 -17.32
CA PRO A 62 -23.43 -18.94 -17.23
C PRO A 62 -23.51 -19.85 -18.44
N GLU A 63 -23.98 -21.09 -18.23
CA GLU A 63 -24.23 -22.01 -19.33
C GLU A 63 -25.27 -21.44 -20.30
N GLY A 64 -25.07 -21.66 -21.61
CA GLY A 64 -25.95 -21.17 -22.67
C GLY A 64 -25.72 -19.72 -23.12
N VAL A 65 -24.82 -18.96 -22.46
CA VAL A 65 -24.42 -17.62 -22.92
C VAL A 65 -23.26 -17.70 -23.91
N ILE A 66 -23.32 -16.91 -24.99
CA ILE A 66 -22.21 -16.80 -25.95
C ILE A 66 -20.99 -16.21 -25.25
N ARG A 67 -19.87 -16.95 -25.26
CA ARG A 67 -18.59 -16.44 -24.78
C ARG A 67 -18.07 -15.35 -25.70
N MET A 68 -18.07 -14.12 -25.19
CA MET A 68 -17.47 -12.97 -25.87
C MET A 68 -15.93 -12.95 -25.74
N HIS A 69 -15.36 -13.91 -24.99
CA HIS A 69 -13.92 -14.03 -24.69
C HIS A 69 -13.31 -12.77 -24.06
N ASP A 70 -14.16 -11.92 -23.49
CA ASP A 70 -13.83 -10.69 -22.79
C ASP A 70 -13.72 -10.90 -21.27
N GLU A 71 -13.70 -12.15 -20.85
CA GLU A 71 -13.53 -12.58 -19.47
C GLU A 71 -12.24 -12.00 -18.89
N ARG A 72 -12.31 -11.57 -17.64
CA ARG A 72 -11.13 -11.15 -16.90
C ARG A 72 -10.64 -12.29 -16.04
N THR A 73 -9.36 -12.60 -16.21
CA THR A 73 -8.65 -13.54 -15.35
C THR A 73 -7.71 -12.76 -14.45
N HIS A 74 -7.83 -12.99 -13.15
CA HIS A 74 -6.98 -12.44 -12.13
C HIS A 74 -6.01 -13.52 -11.68
N HIS A 75 -4.70 -13.24 -11.72
CA HIS A 75 -3.67 -14.14 -11.18
C HIS A 75 -3.01 -13.53 -9.95
N TYR A 76 -2.73 -14.39 -8.98
CA TYR A 76 -2.19 -14.03 -7.68
C TYR A 76 -0.95 -14.88 -7.41
N HIS A 77 0.16 -14.23 -7.08
CA HIS A 77 1.46 -14.86 -6.88
C HIS A 77 2.03 -14.52 -5.52
N TYR A 78 2.53 -15.55 -4.83
CA TYR A 78 2.96 -15.46 -3.46
C TYR A 78 4.45 -15.78 -3.33
N ASP A 79 5.09 -15.18 -2.33
CA ASP A 79 6.43 -15.61 -1.92
C ASP A 79 6.38 -16.88 -1.05
N ASN A 80 7.56 -17.33 -0.62
CA ASN A 80 7.73 -18.47 0.27
C ASN A 80 7.20 -18.24 1.70
N GLN A 81 6.91 -16.99 2.07
CA GLN A 81 6.25 -16.63 3.33
C GLN A 81 4.73 -16.49 3.17
N HIS A 82 4.18 -16.95 2.03
CA HIS A 82 2.75 -16.91 1.73
C HIS A 82 2.16 -15.49 1.63
N ARG A 83 2.98 -14.50 1.28
CA ARG A 83 2.54 -13.11 1.07
C ARG A 83 2.34 -12.84 -0.41
N LEU A 84 1.24 -12.17 -0.77
CA LEU A 84 0.94 -11.79 -2.15
C LEU A 84 1.96 -10.74 -2.64
N VAL A 85 2.87 -11.12 -3.52
CA VAL A 85 3.94 -10.22 -4.03
C VAL A 85 3.67 -9.71 -5.42
N PHE A 86 2.86 -10.42 -6.22
CA PHE A 86 2.52 -10.02 -7.57
C PHE A 86 1.07 -10.38 -7.92
N TYR A 87 0.42 -9.48 -8.63
CA TYR A 87 -0.95 -9.63 -9.11
C TYR A 87 -1.02 -9.14 -10.56
N THR A 88 -1.74 -9.86 -11.41
CA THR A 88 -2.07 -9.40 -12.76
C THR A 88 -3.55 -9.64 -13.05
N ARG A 89 -4.15 -8.72 -13.82
CA ARG A 89 -5.50 -8.89 -14.38
C ARG A 89 -5.40 -8.82 -15.88
N ILE A 90 -5.83 -9.89 -16.54
CA ILE A 90 -5.73 -10.09 -17.97
C ILE A 90 -7.14 -10.09 -18.58
N GLN A 91 -7.28 -9.50 -19.75
CA GLN A 91 -8.48 -9.59 -20.59
C GLN A 91 -8.03 -9.74 -22.04
N TYR A 92 -8.63 -10.63 -22.83
CA TYR A 92 -8.19 -10.92 -24.20
C TYR A 92 -6.69 -11.30 -24.33
N GLY A 93 -6.14 -12.02 -23.34
CA GLY A 93 -4.71 -12.38 -23.30
C GLY A 93 -3.77 -11.22 -22.97
N GLU A 94 -4.31 -10.03 -22.73
CA GLU A 94 -3.58 -8.79 -22.56
C GLU A 94 -3.66 -8.27 -21.12
N PRO A 95 -2.55 -7.88 -20.47
CA PRO A 95 -2.57 -7.35 -19.11
C PRO A 95 -3.25 -5.98 -19.09
N LEU A 96 -4.29 -5.86 -18.25
CA LEU A 96 -4.97 -4.61 -17.93
C LEU A 96 -4.34 -3.91 -16.74
N VAL A 97 -3.89 -4.68 -15.75
CA VAL A 97 -3.30 -4.17 -14.51
C VAL A 97 -2.24 -5.15 -14.05
N GLU A 98 -1.11 -4.63 -13.63
CA GLU A 98 -0.12 -5.36 -12.83
C GLU A 98 0.08 -4.65 -11.51
N SER A 99 0.30 -5.40 -10.44
CA SER A 99 0.62 -4.85 -9.13
C SER A 99 1.70 -5.65 -8.45
N ARG A 100 2.65 -4.95 -7.80
CA ARG A 100 3.69 -5.55 -6.97
C ARG A 100 3.62 -4.98 -5.57
N TYR A 101 3.87 -5.83 -4.58
CA TYR A 101 3.77 -5.48 -3.17
C TYR A 101 5.08 -5.77 -2.46
N LEU A 102 5.46 -4.89 -1.54
CA LEU A 102 6.64 -5.00 -0.70
C LEU A 102 6.20 -5.10 0.76
N TYR A 103 6.91 -5.90 1.52
CA TYR A 103 6.64 -6.18 2.92
C TYR A 103 7.91 -6.05 3.74
N ASP A 104 7.76 -5.67 5.00
CA ASP A 104 8.84 -5.79 5.99
C ASP A 104 8.93 -7.23 6.56
N PRO A 105 9.93 -7.54 7.39
CA PRO A 105 10.08 -8.86 8.00
C PRO A 105 8.91 -9.31 8.88
N LEU A 106 8.13 -8.37 9.43
CA LEU A 106 6.93 -8.68 10.22
C LEU A 106 5.69 -8.95 9.35
N GLY A 107 5.83 -8.84 8.02
CA GLY A 107 4.74 -9.11 7.07
C GLY A 107 3.82 -7.92 6.84
N ARG A 108 4.15 -6.73 7.33
CA ARG A 108 3.37 -5.51 7.07
C ARG A 108 3.74 -4.97 5.70
N ARG A 109 2.73 -4.59 4.90
CA ARG A 109 2.96 -4.04 3.57
C ARG A 109 3.62 -2.66 3.67
N THR A 110 4.81 -2.49 3.13
CA THR A 110 5.56 -1.23 3.12
C THR A 110 5.45 -0.49 1.80
N GLY A 111 5.19 -1.20 0.70
CA GLY A 111 5.09 -0.62 -0.63
C GLY A 111 4.08 -1.31 -1.53
N LYS A 112 3.50 -0.54 -2.45
CA LYS A 112 2.63 -1.01 -3.53
C LYS A 112 2.98 -0.25 -4.81
N ARG A 113 3.17 -0.98 -5.90
CA ARG A 113 3.39 -0.43 -7.25
C ARG A 113 2.31 -0.97 -8.17
N VAL A 114 1.65 -0.10 -8.92
CA VAL A 114 0.57 -0.48 -9.85
C VAL A 114 0.85 0.08 -11.23
N TRP A 115 0.84 -0.81 -12.22
CA TRP A 115 0.88 -0.47 -13.63
C TRP A 115 -0.51 -0.69 -14.20
N ARG A 116 -1.01 0.27 -14.98
CA ARG A 116 -2.35 0.19 -15.58
C ARG A 116 -2.23 0.29 -17.08
N ARG A 117 -3.05 -0.47 -17.80
CA ARG A 117 -3.10 -0.38 -19.25
C ARG A 117 -3.71 0.96 -19.62
N GLU A 118 -2.93 1.77 -20.31
CA GLU A 118 -3.28 3.11 -20.75
C GLU A 118 -2.85 3.32 -22.19
N ARG A 119 -3.41 4.36 -22.81
CA ARG A 119 -3.04 4.77 -24.16
C ARG A 119 -1.81 5.66 -24.08
N ASP A 120 -0.75 5.29 -24.78
CA ASP A 120 0.44 6.14 -24.89
C ASP A 120 0.26 7.27 -25.93
N LEU A 121 1.29 8.12 -26.07
CA LEU A 121 1.28 9.25 -27.01
C LEU A 121 1.18 8.83 -28.49
N THR A 122 1.46 7.57 -28.81
CA THR A 122 1.32 7.01 -30.17
C THR A 122 -0.06 6.37 -30.40
N GLY A 123 -0.90 6.33 -29.37
CA GLY A 123 -2.21 5.69 -29.41
C GLY A 123 -2.18 4.20 -29.08
N TRP A 124 -1.02 3.64 -28.73
CA TRP A 124 -0.85 2.21 -28.42
C TRP A 124 -1.27 1.91 -26.98
N MET A 125 -1.95 0.79 -26.77
CA MET A 125 -2.43 0.38 -25.44
C MET A 125 -1.43 -0.54 -24.77
N SER A 126 -0.77 -0.07 -23.71
CA SER A 126 0.20 -0.84 -22.94
C SER A 126 0.12 -0.50 -21.45
N LEU A 127 0.73 -1.32 -20.60
CA LEU A 127 0.94 -0.95 -19.20
C LEU A 127 1.74 0.35 -19.11
N SER A 128 1.33 1.24 -18.21
CA SER A 128 1.97 2.52 -17.96
C SER A 128 3.48 2.37 -17.79
N ARG A 129 4.29 3.27 -18.37
CA ARG A 129 5.76 3.14 -18.25
C ARG A 129 6.25 3.29 -16.81
N LYS A 130 5.57 4.14 -16.04
CA LYS A 130 5.84 4.36 -14.62
C LYS A 130 4.65 3.84 -13.80
N PRO A 131 4.92 3.14 -12.68
CA PRO A 131 3.85 2.72 -11.79
C PRO A 131 3.33 3.88 -10.95
N GLU A 132 2.06 3.80 -10.58
CA GLU A 132 1.54 4.45 -9.38
C GLU A 132 2.18 3.78 -8.16
N VAL A 133 2.83 4.57 -7.30
CA VAL A 133 3.50 4.05 -6.09
C VAL A 133 2.77 4.53 -4.85
N THR A 134 2.58 3.62 -3.90
CA THR A 134 2.10 3.93 -2.54
C THR A 134 3.06 3.34 -1.52
N TRP A 135 3.52 4.15 -0.59
CA TRP A 135 4.32 3.77 0.56
C TRP A 135 3.48 3.76 1.82
N TYR A 136 3.81 2.84 2.72
CA TYR A 136 3.10 2.63 3.98
C TYR A 136 4.12 2.68 5.12
N GLY A 137 3.94 3.62 6.04
CA GLY A 137 4.74 3.77 7.25
C GLY A 137 3.99 3.21 8.46
N TRP A 138 4.72 2.48 9.30
CA TRP A 138 4.17 1.74 10.43
C TRP A 138 4.84 2.15 11.74
N ASP A 139 4.07 2.17 12.83
CA ASP A 139 4.53 2.25 14.21
C ASP A 139 3.97 1.06 14.99
N GLY A 140 4.80 0.05 15.27
CA GLY A 140 4.31 -1.27 15.64
C GLY A 140 3.30 -1.77 14.60
N ASP A 141 2.14 -2.25 15.03
CA ASP A 141 1.10 -2.74 14.10
C ASP A 141 0.19 -1.63 13.56
N ARG A 142 0.48 -0.36 13.85
CA ARG A 142 -0.35 0.78 13.45
C ARG A 142 0.15 1.39 12.16
N LEU A 143 -0.74 1.48 11.16
CA LEU A 143 -0.45 2.17 9.91
C LEU A 143 -0.52 3.69 10.15
N THR A 144 0.63 4.32 10.33
CA THR A 144 0.71 5.75 10.67
C THR A 144 0.83 6.64 9.46
N THR A 145 1.39 6.15 8.34
CA THR A 145 1.59 6.96 7.12
C THR A 145 1.16 6.20 5.88
N VAL A 146 0.41 6.85 4.99
CA VAL A 146 0.18 6.40 3.62
C VAL A 146 0.61 7.52 2.69
N GLN A 147 1.56 7.25 1.79
CA GLN A 147 2.09 8.26 0.90
C GLN A 147 2.00 7.79 -0.55
N THR A 148 1.30 8.55 -1.38
CA THR A 148 1.28 8.40 -2.84
C THR A 148 2.22 9.42 -3.48
N GLY A 149 2.25 9.48 -4.82
CA GLY A 149 2.94 10.54 -5.53
C GLY A 149 2.37 11.94 -5.25
N THR A 150 1.09 12.05 -4.91
CA THR A 150 0.37 13.34 -4.78
C THR A 150 0.02 13.70 -3.35
N THR A 151 -0.17 12.72 -2.47
CA THR A 151 -0.79 12.94 -1.16
C THR A 151 -0.06 12.13 -0.10
N ARG A 152 0.05 12.70 1.09
CA ARG A 152 0.47 12.02 2.31
C ARG A 152 -0.66 12.09 3.34
N ILE A 153 -1.01 10.94 3.89
CA ILE A 153 -1.95 10.80 4.97
C ILE A 153 -1.16 10.34 6.19
N GLN A 154 -1.29 11.05 7.31
CA GLN A 154 -0.75 10.65 8.60
C GLN A 154 -1.87 10.45 9.60
N THR A 155 -1.85 9.34 10.32
CA THR A 155 -2.81 9.04 11.38
C THR A 155 -2.10 8.96 12.72
N VAL A 156 -2.52 9.80 13.66
CA VAL A 156 -2.09 9.77 15.05
C VAL A 156 -3.11 8.96 15.84
N TYR A 157 -2.62 7.99 16.60
CA TYR A 157 -3.45 7.10 17.42
C TYR A 157 -3.36 7.48 18.89
N GLN A 158 -4.36 7.06 19.67
CA GLN A 158 -4.25 7.06 21.12
C GLN A 158 -3.04 6.20 21.57
N PRO A 159 -2.34 6.59 22.66
CA PRO A 159 -1.24 5.77 23.20
C PRO A 159 -1.71 4.34 23.49
N GLY A 160 -0.96 3.35 23.00
CA GLY A 160 -1.26 1.92 23.22
C GLY A 160 -2.55 1.39 22.58
N SER A 161 -3.19 2.14 21.68
CA SER A 161 -4.47 1.78 21.07
C SER A 161 -4.44 1.95 19.54
N PHE A 162 -5.40 1.29 18.87
CA PHE A 162 -5.72 1.44 17.45
C PHE A 162 -6.79 2.51 17.18
N THR A 163 -7.29 3.19 18.22
CA THR A 163 -8.25 4.29 18.08
C THR A 163 -7.56 5.51 17.46
N PRO A 164 -7.94 5.93 16.24
CA PRO A 164 -7.36 7.13 15.63
C PRO A 164 -7.84 8.38 16.38
N LEU A 165 -6.90 9.28 16.71
CA LEU A 165 -7.18 10.60 17.26
C LEU A 165 -7.33 11.65 16.16
N ILE A 166 -6.36 11.67 15.24
CA ILE A 166 -6.27 12.69 14.19
C ILE A 166 -5.81 12.02 12.91
N ARG A 167 -6.44 12.38 11.78
CA ARG A 167 -5.98 12.04 10.44
C ARG A 167 -5.66 13.34 9.70
N ILE A 168 -4.41 13.52 9.35
CA ILE A 168 -3.89 14.67 8.61
C ILE A 168 -3.70 14.23 7.17
N GLU A 169 -4.28 14.96 6.22
CA GLU A 169 -4.10 14.73 4.80
C GLU A 169 -3.46 15.97 4.20
N THR A 170 -2.35 15.79 3.51
CA THR A 170 -1.54 16.88 2.97
C THR A 170 -1.17 16.54 1.53
N GLU A 171 -1.37 17.49 0.63
CA GLU A 171 -0.83 17.35 -0.71
C GLU A 171 0.71 17.43 -0.64
N ASN A 172 1.42 16.51 -1.30
CA ASN A 172 2.88 16.48 -1.26
C ASN A 172 3.50 17.81 -1.75
N GLY A 173 2.84 18.48 -2.71
CA GLY A 173 3.26 19.79 -3.22
C GLY A 173 3.11 20.92 -2.20
N GLU A 174 2.21 20.81 -1.23
CA GLU A 174 2.07 21.76 -0.11
C GLU A 174 3.16 21.55 0.94
N GLN A 175 3.59 20.31 1.17
CA GLN A 175 4.73 20.05 2.07
C GLN A 175 6.02 20.68 1.56
N ALA A 176 6.27 20.63 0.24
CA ALA A 176 7.42 21.34 -0.36
C ALA A 176 7.34 22.88 -0.21
N LYS A 177 6.15 23.42 0.02
CA LYS A 177 5.93 24.85 0.29
C LYS A 177 5.91 25.18 1.79
N ALA A 178 5.77 24.17 2.65
CA ALA A 178 5.81 24.37 4.08
C ALA A 178 7.21 24.87 4.46
N ARG A 179 7.28 26.04 5.11
CA ARG A 179 8.53 26.58 5.61
C ARG A 179 9.17 25.56 6.56
N HIS A 180 10.27 24.97 6.14
CA HIS A 180 11.14 24.23 7.05
C HIS A 180 11.83 25.24 7.96
N ARG A 181 11.69 25.08 9.27
CA ARG A 181 12.55 25.77 10.23
C ARG A 181 13.97 25.26 10.04
N SER A 182 14.91 26.17 9.83
CA SER A 182 16.33 25.86 9.68
C SER A 182 16.92 25.33 10.99
N LEU A 183 18.05 24.63 10.90
CA LEU A 183 18.76 24.12 12.07
C LEU A 183 19.07 25.24 13.09
N ALA A 184 19.43 26.43 12.59
CA ALA A 184 19.65 27.61 13.41
C ALA A 184 18.37 28.09 14.10
N GLU A 185 17.23 28.12 13.40
CA GLU A 185 15.95 28.50 14.00
C GLU A 185 15.51 27.51 15.08
N VAL A 186 15.65 26.20 14.83
CA VAL A 186 15.34 25.17 15.83
C VAL A 186 16.22 25.33 17.06
N LEU A 187 17.53 25.51 16.90
CA LEU A 187 18.44 25.71 18.04
C LEU A 187 18.15 27.00 18.82
N GLN A 188 17.78 28.09 18.14
CA GLN A 188 17.39 29.34 18.82
C GLN A 188 16.09 29.17 19.61
N GLU A 189 15.09 28.47 19.04
CA GLU A 189 13.82 28.18 19.73
C GLU A 189 14.03 27.28 20.95
N ASP A 190 14.87 26.25 20.84
CA ASP A 190 15.08 25.26 21.90
C ASP A 190 15.95 25.79 23.05
N THR A 191 16.96 26.62 22.72
CA THR A 191 17.87 27.20 23.73
C THR A 191 17.40 28.55 24.27
N GLY A 192 16.49 29.23 23.57
CA GLY A 192 16.09 30.61 23.87
C GLY A 192 17.19 31.65 23.64
N VAL A 193 18.33 31.27 23.04
CA VAL A 193 19.50 32.14 22.83
C VAL A 193 19.59 32.57 21.37
N THR A 194 19.78 33.87 21.12
CA THR A 194 20.09 34.36 19.78
C THR A 194 21.49 33.94 19.37
N LEU A 195 21.61 33.13 18.32
CA LEU A 195 22.90 32.66 17.82
C LEU A 195 23.69 33.82 17.16
N PRO A 196 25.02 33.88 17.34
CA PRO A 196 25.88 34.75 16.55
C PRO A 196 25.71 34.50 15.04
N ALA A 197 25.83 35.57 14.23
CA ALA A 197 25.59 35.51 12.78
C ALA A 197 26.45 34.47 12.06
N GLU A 198 27.73 34.36 12.43
CA GLU A 198 28.67 33.39 11.85
C GLU A 198 28.24 31.95 12.11
N LEU A 199 27.76 31.67 13.34
CA LEU A 199 27.25 30.35 13.72
C LEU A 199 25.95 30.02 12.96
N ALA A 200 25.05 30.98 12.80
CA ALA A 200 23.83 30.80 12.02
C ALA A 200 24.12 30.52 10.53
N VAL A 201 25.10 31.20 9.94
CA VAL A 201 25.55 30.97 8.55
C VAL A 201 26.16 29.57 8.40
N MET A 202 27.02 29.16 9.33
CA MET A 202 27.64 27.85 9.32
C MET A 202 26.60 26.74 9.49
N LEU A 203 25.66 26.87 10.42
CA LEU A 203 24.54 25.93 10.59
C LEU A 203 23.66 25.86 9.32
N GLY A 204 23.42 27.00 8.67
CA GLY A 204 22.70 27.04 7.40
C GLY A 204 23.46 26.38 6.24
N ARG A 205 24.80 26.42 6.24
CA ARG A 205 25.63 25.67 5.29
C ARG A 205 25.55 24.17 5.58
N LEU A 206 25.78 23.77 6.83
CA LEU A 206 25.72 22.39 7.28
C LEU A 206 24.37 21.75 6.95
N GLU A 207 23.26 22.44 7.19
CA GLU A 207 21.92 21.94 6.85
C GLU A 207 21.77 21.66 5.35
N ARG A 208 22.27 22.54 4.47
CA ARG A 208 22.23 22.32 3.02
C ARG A 208 23.08 21.14 2.59
N GLU A 209 24.26 21.00 3.18
CA GLU A 209 25.19 19.91 2.91
C GLU A 209 24.62 18.54 3.33
N LEU A 210 24.01 18.47 4.52
CA LEU A 210 23.33 17.27 5.02
C LEU A 210 22.17 16.86 4.10
N ARG A 211 21.32 17.82 3.71
CA ARG A 211 20.19 17.58 2.78
C ARG A 211 20.64 17.13 1.40
N ALA A 212 21.81 17.58 0.94
CA ALA A 212 22.39 17.18 -0.33
C ALA A 212 23.13 15.83 -0.26
N GLY A 213 23.33 15.27 0.94
CA GLY A 213 24.13 14.07 1.15
C GLY A 213 25.62 14.27 0.84
N ALA A 214 26.12 15.51 0.89
CA ALA A 214 27.49 15.87 0.54
C ALA A 214 28.03 16.87 1.56
N VAL A 215 28.58 16.35 2.66
CA VAL A 215 29.13 17.15 3.76
C VAL A 215 30.57 17.53 3.47
N SER A 216 30.90 18.81 3.63
CA SER A 216 32.27 19.29 3.42
C SER A 216 33.17 18.86 4.57
N ALA A 217 34.47 18.68 4.30
CA ALA A 217 35.46 18.34 5.33
C ALA A 217 35.48 19.37 6.49
N GLU A 218 35.18 20.63 6.19
CA GLU A 218 35.06 21.68 7.20
C GLU A 218 33.87 21.45 8.13
N SER A 219 32.70 21.13 7.58
CA SER A 219 31.50 20.81 8.34
C SER A 219 31.63 19.48 9.11
N GLU A 220 32.30 18.48 8.54
CA GLU A 220 32.63 17.23 9.24
C GLU A 220 33.56 17.47 10.43
N ALA A 221 34.61 18.28 10.25
CA ALA A 221 35.52 18.63 11.33
C ALA A 221 34.81 19.43 12.45
N TRP A 222 33.87 20.32 12.08
CA TRP A 222 33.07 21.04 13.06
C TRP A 222 32.12 20.13 13.83
N LEU A 223 31.40 19.23 13.14
CA LEU A 223 30.55 18.21 13.78
C LEU A 223 31.35 17.35 14.76
N ALA A 224 32.56 16.92 14.37
CA ALA A 224 33.44 16.13 15.22
C ALA A 224 33.86 16.89 16.50
N GLN A 225 34.09 18.20 16.41
CA GLN A 225 34.35 19.04 17.60
C GLN A 225 33.14 19.11 18.54
N CYS A 226 31.92 19.07 17.99
CA CYS A 226 30.69 18.98 18.75
C CYS A 226 30.37 17.56 19.24
N GLY A 227 31.20 16.55 18.92
CA GLY A 227 30.96 15.15 19.28
C GLY A 227 29.85 14.47 18.47
N LEU A 228 29.55 14.99 17.27
CA LEU A 228 28.49 14.51 16.38
C LEU A 228 29.09 13.98 15.07
N THR A 229 28.35 13.10 14.38
CA THR A 229 28.66 12.66 13.02
C THR A 229 27.57 13.11 12.03
N ALA A 230 27.92 13.23 10.75
CA ALA A 230 26.95 13.56 9.71
C ALA A 230 25.81 12.51 9.62
N GLU A 231 26.14 11.23 9.83
CA GLU A 231 25.15 10.14 9.87
C GLU A 231 24.15 10.29 11.02
N GLN A 232 24.61 10.72 12.21
CA GLN A 232 23.71 11.00 13.35
C GLN A 232 22.77 12.17 13.06
N MET A 233 23.20 13.13 12.24
CA MET A 233 22.41 14.31 11.87
C MET A 233 21.47 14.05 10.68
N ALA A 234 21.65 12.95 9.95
CA ALA A 234 20.86 12.59 8.78
C ALA A 234 19.67 11.66 9.09
N ALA A 235 19.52 11.23 10.35
CA ALA A 235 18.44 10.38 10.87
C ALA A 235 17.20 11.19 11.27
#